data_AF-A0A382WX47-F1
#
_entry.id   AF-A0A382WX47-F1
#
_cell.length_a   1.000
_cell.length_b   1.000
_cell.length_c   1.000
_cell.angle_alpha   90.00
_cell.angle_beta   90.00
_cell.angle_gamma   90.00
#
_symmetry.space_group_name_H-M   'P 1'
#
loop_
_entity.id
_entity.type
_entity.pdbx_description
1 polymer ?
#
loop_
_entity_poly.entity_id
_entity_poly.type
_entity_poly.pdbx_seq_one_letter_code
_entity_poly.pdbx_strand_id
1 'polypeptide(L)'
;MLAVAEQTVADDGEAQIGVRVHPTLVPLDHPLASVNGSFNAVFLEGGAAGDLMLYGRGAGGRPTASAVLGDLIDAATNLRQGSASGIGVLERARIAPIDDVISAYYLNIEVADRPGVLAAVAAVFGSHEVSIRSMEQEGMGGEARLVFITHGARERDLRATLADLRSLDAVRAVGSVLRVIGD
;
A
#
# COMPACT_ATOMS: atom_id res chain seq x y z
N MET A 1 -8.76 1.85 -4.42
CA MET A 1 -8.19 0.62 -3.85
C MET A 1 -7.00 0.24 -4.71
N LEU A 2 -5.87 -0.08 -4.11
CA LEU A 2 -4.66 -0.55 -4.77
C LEU A 2 -4.34 -1.95 -4.25
N ALA A 3 -3.95 -2.86 -5.14
CA ALA A 3 -3.39 -4.16 -4.80
C ALA A 3 -1.87 -4.08 -4.95
N VAL A 4 -1.13 -4.53 -3.95
CA VAL A 4 0.34 -4.55 -3.96
C VAL A 4 0.81 -5.97 -3.63
N ALA A 5 1.71 -6.48 -4.45
CA ALA A 5 2.47 -7.69 -4.21
C ALA A 5 3.95 -7.33 -4.37
N GLU A 6 4.75 -7.50 -3.31
CA GLU A 6 6.16 -7.14 -3.31
C GLU A 6 6.98 -8.22 -2.59
N GLN A 7 8.23 -8.40 -3.01
CA GLN A 7 9.16 -9.25 -2.30
C GLN A 7 9.73 -8.48 -1.10
N THR A 8 9.64 -9.08 0.08
CA THR A 8 10.25 -8.56 1.31
C THR A 8 11.13 -9.63 1.94
N VAL A 9 11.84 -9.27 3.02
CA VAL A 9 12.72 -10.17 3.77
C VAL A 9 12.13 -10.35 5.18
N ALA A 10 12.03 -11.59 5.64
CA ALA A 10 11.59 -11.92 6.98
C ALA A 10 12.69 -11.68 8.03
N ASP A 11 12.33 -11.72 9.32
CA ASP A 11 13.29 -11.50 10.42
C ASP A 11 14.40 -12.57 10.48
N ASP A 12 14.17 -13.75 9.90
CA ASP A 12 15.17 -14.82 9.77
C ASP A 12 16.06 -14.67 8.52
N GLY A 13 15.88 -13.60 7.73
CA GLY A 13 16.67 -13.30 6.53
C GLY A 13 16.16 -13.97 5.25
N GLU A 14 15.11 -14.80 5.33
CA GLU A 14 14.56 -15.49 4.17
C GLU A 14 13.59 -14.60 3.38
N ALA A 15 13.49 -14.84 2.07
CA ALA A 15 12.56 -14.13 1.22
C ALA A 15 11.09 -14.48 1.54
N GLN A 16 10.22 -13.48 1.47
CA GLN A 16 8.78 -13.64 1.57
C GLN A 16 8.06 -12.65 0.63
N ILE A 17 6.76 -12.83 0.44
CA ILE A 17 5.93 -11.95 -0.39
C ILE A 17 4.90 -11.26 0.50
N GLY A 18 4.91 -9.93 0.50
CA GLY A 18 3.83 -9.12 1.07
C GLY A 18 2.72 -8.96 0.05
N VAL A 19 1.50 -9.38 0.38
CA VAL A 19 0.32 -9.23 -0.49
C VAL A 19 -0.78 -8.50 0.25
N ARG A 20 -1.29 -7.41 -0.33
CA ARG A 20 -2.33 -6.60 0.31
C ARG A 20 -3.20 -5.84 -0.69
N VAL A 21 -4.40 -5.50 -0.26
CA VAL A 21 -5.35 -4.67 -1.01
C VAL A 21 -5.99 -3.65 -0.07
N HIS A 22 -5.82 -2.36 -0.33
CA HIS A 22 -6.33 -1.29 0.55
C HIS A 22 -6.47 0.06 -0.20
N PRO A 23 -7.16 1.05 0.38
CA PRO A 23 -7.02 2.44 -0.05
C PRO A 23 -5.58 2.94 0.20
N THR A 24 -5.07 3.75 -0.71
CA THR A 24 -3.67 4.21 -0.68
C THR A 24 -3.59 5.61 -1.28
N LEU A 25 -2.84 6.53 -0.66
CA LEU A 25 -2.42 7.76 -1.32
C LEU A 25 -1.32 7.43 -2.32
N VAL A 26 -1.49 7.95 -3.53
CA VAL A 26 -0.55 7.79 -4.64
C VAL A 26 -0.12 9.20 -5.06
N PRO A 27 1.19 9.49 -5.14
CA PRO A 27 1.71 10.75 -5.65
C PRO A 27 1.12 11.08 -7.03
N LEU A 28 0.81 12.35 -7.29
CA LEU A 28 0.14 12.76 -8.52
C LEU A 28 1.00 12.55 -9.78
N ASP A 29 2.32 12.53 -9.60
CA ASP A 29 3.33 12.25 -10.63
C ASP A 29 3.55 10.74 -10.86
N HIS A 30 3.06 9.87 -9.96
CA HIS A 30 3.16 8.42 -10.14
C HIS A 30 2.21 7.94 -11.27
N PRO A 31 2.63 7.04 -12.18
CA PRO A 31 1.82 6.62 -13.33
C PRO A 31 0.42 6.10 -12.96
N LEU A 32 0.30 5.38 -11.84
CA LEU A 32 -0.98 4.89 -11.33
C LEU A 32 -1.99 6.00 -10.96
N ALA A 33 -1.55 7.21 -10.63
CA ALA A 33 -2.45 8.32 -10.29
C ALA A 33 -3.27 8.81 -11.49
N SER A 34 -2.78 8.57 -12.72
CA SER A 34 -3.48 8.92 -13.95
C SER A 34 -4.62 7.96 -14.32
N VAL A 35 -4.72 6.81 -13.65
CA VAL A 35 -5.68 5.73 -13.97
C VAL A 35 -7.04 6.07 -13.40
N ASN A 36 -8.01 6.35 -14.28
CA ASN A 36 -9.34 6.83 -13.91
C ASN A 36 -10.46 6.06 -14.61
N GLY A 37 -11.68 6.14 -14.05
CA GLY A 37 -12.87 5.51 -14.62
C GLY A 37 -12.83 3.99 -14.54
N SER A 38 -13.21 3.29 -15.62
CA SER A 38 -13.26 1.83 -15.69
C SER A 38 -11.96 1.19 -16.21
N PHE A 39 -10.86 1.93 -16.20
CA PHE A 39 -9.55 1.42 -16.61
C PHE A 39 -8.86 0.78 -15.41
N ASN A 40 -8.13 -0.30 -15.69
CA ASN A 40 -7.23 -0.93 -14.73
C ASN A 40 -5.79 -0.69 -15.21
N ALA A 41 -4.87 -0.69 -14.26
CA ALA A 41 -3.45 -0.72 -14.53
C ALA A 41 -2.75 -1.73 -13.63
N VAL A 42 -1.68 -2.31 -14.15
CA VAL A 42 -0.71 -3.12 -13.40
C VAL A 42 0.65 -2.47 -13.60
N PHE A 43 1.23 -1.98 -12.51
CA PHE A 43 2.59 -1.45 -12.49
C PHE A 43 3.52 -2.54 -11.97
N LEU A 44 4.59 -2.82 -12.70
CA LEU A 44 5.54 -3.90 -12.44
C LEU A 44 6.92 -3.29 -12.32
N GLU A 45 7.61 -3.62 -11.24
CA GLU A 45 9.02 -3.27 -11.02
C GLU A 45 9.85 -4.54 -11.16
N GLY A 46 10.70 -4.60 -12.18
CA GLY A 46 11.55 -5.76 -12.44
C GLY A 46 13.03 -5.39 -12.41
N GLY A 47 13.85 -6.18 -11.72
CA GLY A 47 15.29 -5.88 -11.59
C GLY A 47 16.04 -5.70 -12.92
N ALA A 48 15.66 -6.45 -13.97
CA ALA A 48 16.23 -6.31 -15.32
C ALA A 48 15.31 -5.59 -16.31
N ALA A 49 13.99 -5.70 -16.13
CA ALA A 49 13.00 -5.12 -17.03
C ALA A 49 12.71 -3.64 -16.74
N GLY A 50 13.13 -3.14 -15.57
CA GLY A 50 12.77 -1.83 -15.05
C GLY A 50 11.28 -1.73 -14.76
N ASP A 51 10.78 -0.50 -14.87
CA ASP A 51 9.38 -0.18 -14.60
C ASP A 51 8.52 -0.40 -15.85
N LEU A 52 7.47 -1.21 -15.72
CA LEU A 52 6.52 -1.50 -16.79
C LEU A 52 5.10 -1.21 -16.31
N MET A 53 4.30 -0.55 -17.16
CA MET A 53 2.89 -0.30 -16.88
C MET A 53 2.01 -0.95 -17.96
N LEU A 54 1.17 -1.89 -17.54
CA LEU A 54 0.11 -2.46 -18.37
C LEU A 54 -1.18 -1.71 -18.08
N TYR A 55 -1.76 -1.06 -19.09
CA TYR A 55 -2.94 -0.20 -18.95
C TYR A 55 -4.03 -0.58 -19.95
N GLY A 56 -5.28 -0.69 -19.48
CA GLY A 56 -6.40 -1.04 -20.34
C GLY A 56 -7.74 -1.15 -19.60
N ARG A 57 -8.79 -1.52 -20.33
CA ARG A 57 -10.10 -1.79 -19.71
C ARG A 57 -10.05 -3.15 -19.02
N GLY A 58 -10.17 -3.16 -17.68
CA GLY A 58 -10.15 -4.40 -16.91
C GLY A 58 -11.52 -5.06 -16.71
N ALA A 59 -12.59 -4.44 -17.21
CA ALA A 59 -13.94 -4.98 -17.13
C ALA A 59 -14.78 -4.61 -18.37
N GLY A 60 -15.81 -5.42 -18.63
CA GLY A 60 -16.76 -5.24 -19.73
C GLY A 60 -16.75 -6.41 -20.71
N GLY A 61 -17.90 -6.70 -21.31
CA GLY A 61 -18.09 -7.90 -22.13
C GLY A 61 -17.11 -8.04 -23.29
N ARG A 62 -16.84 -6.95 -24.04
CA ARG A 62 -15.87 -6.99 -25.16
C ARG A 62 -14.42 -7.17 -24.69
N PRO A 63 -13.86 -6.36 -23.76
CA PRO A 63 -12.52 -6.59 -23.23
C PRO A 63 -12.31 -8.01 -22.68
N THR A 64 -13.26 -8.52 -21.89
CA THR A 64 -13.16 -9.87 -21.32
C THR A 64 -13.25 -10.95 -22.40
N ALA A 65 -14.14 -10.82 -23.38
CA ALA A 65 -14.24 -11.76 -24.50
C ALA A 65 -12.94 -11.81 -25.33
N SER A 66 -12.24 -10.69 -25.47
CA SER A 66 -10.94 -10.65 -26.16
C SER A 66 -9.88 -11.49 -25.45
N ALA A 67 -9.82 -11.45 -24.11
CA ALA A 67 -8.90 -12.27 -23.33
C ALA A 67 -9.22 -13.77 -23.48
N VAL A 68 -10.50 -14.13 -23.34
CA VAL A 68 -10.96 -15.52 -23.51
C VAL A 68 -10.66 -16.06 -24.93
N LEU A 69 -10.84 -15.23 -25.96
CA LEU A 69 -10.51 -15.63 -27.33
C LEU A 69 -9.01 -15.86 -27.52
N GLY A 70 -8.15 -15.04 -26.89
CA GLY A 70 -6.70 -15.23 -26.89
C GLY A 70 -6.33 -16.60 -26.30
N ASP A 71 -6.82 -16.90 -25.10
CA ASP A 71 -6.58 -18.20 -24.45
C ASP A 71 -7.07 -19.38 -25.31
N LEU A 72 -8.21 -19.22 -25.99
CA LEU A 72 -8.75 -20.26 -26.89
C LEU A 72 -7.86 -20.50 -28.11
N ILE A 73 -7.30 -19.44 -28.71
CA ILE A 73 -6.37 -19.54 -29.84
C ILE A 73 -5.07 -20.22 -29.38
N ASP A 74 -4.54 -19.84 -28.22
CA ASP A 74 -3.33 -20.44 -27.65
C ASP A 74 -3.56 -21.93 -27.35
N ALA A 75 -4.68 -22.28 -26.73
CA ALA A 75 -5.05 -23.66 -26.44
C ALA A 75 -5.20 -24.50 -27.72
N ALA A 76 -5.88 -23.98 -28.75
CA ALA A 76 -6.04 -24.66 -30.04
C ALA A 76 -4.69 -24.85 -30.77
N THR A 77 -3.80 -23.86 -30.68
CA THR A 77 -2.46 -23.91 -31.26
C THR A 77 -1.61 -24.98 -30.56
N ASN A 78 -1.61 -24.99 -29.23
CA ASN A 78 -0.92 -25.98 -28.42
C ASN A 78 -1.39 -27.40 -28.71
N LEU A 79 -2.72 -27.62 -28.78
CA LEU A 79 -3.32 -28.91 -29.15
C LEU A 79 -2.84 -29.40 -30.53
N ARG A 80 -2.80 -28.51 -31.53
CA ARG A 80 -2.35 -28.87 -32.88
C ARG A 80 -0.86 -29.19 -32.95
N GLN A 81 -0.05 -28.53 -32.12
CA GLN A 81 1.40 -28.74 -32.06
C GLN A 81 1.79 -29.95 -31.18
N GLY A 82 0.83 -30.55 -30.46
CA GLY A 82 1.13 -31.56 -29.45
C GLY A 82 1.97 -31.02 -28.30
N SER A 83 1.89 -29.70 -28.07
CA SER A 83 2.65 -28.97 -27.04
C SER A 83 1.71 -28.53 -25.92
N ALA A 84 2.30 -28.17 -24.79
CA ALA A 84 1.63 -27.42 -23.75
C ALA A 84 2.54 -26.24 -23.37
N SER A 85 1.98 -25.03 -23.39
CA SER A 85 2.63 -23.89 -22.74
C SER A 85 2.57 -24.11 -21.23
N GLY A 86 3.63 -24.67 -20.66
CA GLY A 86 3.79 -24.74 -19.22
C GLY A 86 4.05 -23.35 -18.67
N ILE A 87 3.33 -22.98 -17.63
CA ILE A 87 3.88 -22.03 -16.66
C ILE A 87 5.06 -22.77 -16.03
N GLY A 88 6.24 -22.15 -15.94
CA GLY A 88 7.42 -22.80 -15.38
C GLY A 88 7.19 -23.37 -13.97
N VAL A 89 8.21 -23.97 -13.36
CA VAL A 89 8.06 -24.51 -12.00
C VAL A 89 7.74 -23.37 -11.03
N LEU A 90 6.52 -23.40 -10.47
CA LEU A 90 6.09 -22.45 -9.45
C LEU A 90 6.38 -23.05 -8.07
N GLU A 91 7.17 -22.34 -7.28
CA GLU A 91 7.43 -22.71 -5.90
C GLU A 91 6.42 -22.03 -4.96
N ARG A 92 6.19 -22.66 -3.81
CA ARG A 92 5.30 -22.08 -2.80
C ARG A 92 6.01 -20.92 -2.14
N ALA A 93 5.54 -19.70 -2.40
CA ALA A 93 6.05 -18.51 -1.72
C ALA A 93 5.65 -18.50 -0.24
N ARG A 94 6.58 -18.06 0.61
CA ARG A 94 6.29 -17.65 1.99
C ARG A 94 5.53 -16.32 1.94
N ILE A 95 4.38 -16.24 2.58
CA ILE A 95 3.57 -15.02 2.63
C ILE A 95 3.86 -14.28 3.93
N ALA A 96 4.16 -12.99 3.83
CA ALA A 96 4.35 -12.13 4.98
C ALA A 96 3.02 -11.93 5.73
N PRO A 97 2.98 -12.08 7.06
CA PRO A 97 1.87 -11.59 7.85
C PRO A 97 1.67 -10.09 7.59
N ILE A 98 0.42 -9.64 7.63
CA ILE A 98 0.10 -8.23 7.36
C ILE A 98 0.83 -7.29 8.34
N ASP A 99 1.04 -7.74 9.58
CA ASP A 99 1.74 -7.04 10.65
C ASP A 99 3.22 -6.75 10.35
N ASP A 100 3.84 -7.54 9.46
CA ASP A 100 5.25 -7.41 9.07
C ASP A 100 5.44 -6.63 7.77
N VAL A 101 4.36 -6.26 7.10
CA VAL A 101 4.43 -5.43 5.89
C VAL A 101 4.85 -4.01 6.28
N ILE A 102 5.82 -3.49 5.54
CA ILE A 102 6.31 -2.12 5.70
C ILE A 102 5.54 -1.21 4.74
N SER A 103 5.08 -0.07 5.23
CA SER A 103 4.48 0.98 4.40
C SER A 103 4.66 2.34 5.05
N ALA A 104 4.61 3.41 4.25
CA ALA A 104 4.42 4.76 4.77
C ALA A 104 2.92 5.01 5.02
N TYR A 105 2.62 5.92 5.94
CA TYR A 105 1.25 6.18 6.38
C TYR A 105 0.95 7.67 6.44
N TYR A 106 -0.22 8.03 5.92
CA TYR A 106 -0.90 9.29 6.17
C TYR A 106 -1.82 9.11 7.38
N LEU A 107 -1.69 9.99 8.36
CA LEU A 107 -2.54 10.02 9.55
C LEU A 107 -3.15 11.39 9.73
N ASN A 108 -4.43 11.41 10.07
CA ASN A 108 -5.13 12.60 10.52
C ASN A 108 -5.59 12.40 11.97
N ILE A 109 -5.18 13.29 12.87
CA ILE A 109 -5.47 13.21 14.29
C ILE A 109 -6.06 14.53 14.78
N GLU A 110 -7.22 14.46 15.41
CA GLU A 110 -7.87 15.60 16.06
C GLU A 110 -7.42 15.67 17.52
N VAL A 111 -6.93 16.83 17.93
CA VAL A 111 -6.34 17.04 19.26
C VAL A 111 -6.82 18.34 19.89
N ALA A 112 -6.68 18.44 21.22
CA ALA A 112 -6.89 19.70 21.93
C ALA A 112 -5.85 20.74 21.51
N ASP A 113 -6.27 21.98 21.27
CA ASP A 113 -5.34 23.08 20.94
C ASP A 113 -4.71 23.65 22.21
N ARG A 114 -3.65 22.98 22.71
CA ARG A 114 -2.87 23.43 23.86
C ARG A 114 -1.37 23.12 23.69
N PRO A 115 -0.49 23.92 24.31
CA PRO A 115 0.95 23.66 24.27
C PRO A 115 1.31 22.25 24.75
N GLY A 116 2.33 21.64 24.12
CA GLY A 116 2.85 20.33 24.49
C GLY A 116 2.14 19.12 23.88
N VAL A 117 0.97 19.30 23.26
CA VAL A 117 0.23 18.19 22.63
C VAL A 117 1.02 17.55 21.50
N LEU A 118 1.61 18.35 20.62
CA LEU A 118 2.46 17.84 19.55
C LEU A 118 3.63 17.02 20.11
N ALA A 119 4.29 17.49 21.17
CA ALA A 119 5.41 16.78 21.77
C ALA A 119 4.97 15.43 22.35
N ALA A 120 3.79 15.37 22.99
CA ALA A 120 3.23 14.12 23.49
C ALA A 120 2.89 13.14 22.36
N VAL A 121 2.27 13.63 21.28
CA VAL A 121 1.95 12.82 20.09
C VAL A 121 3.23 12.29 19.45
N ALA A 122 4.21 13.15 19.19
CA ALA A 122 5.50 12.78 18.59
C ALA A 122 6.28 11.77 19.47
N ALA A 123 6.19 11.89 20.79
CA ALA A 123 6.80 10.93 21.71
C ALA A 123 6.22 9.52 21.55
N VAL A 124 4.90 9.39 21.30
CA VAL A 124 4.27 8.09 21.03
C VAL A 124 4.76 7.49 19.71
N PHE A 125 4.88 8.28 18.64
CA PHE A 125 5.50 7.79 17.40
C PHE A 125 6.92 7.27 17.65
N GLY A 126 7.72 8.02 18.40
CA GLY A 126 9.10 7.65 18.74
C GLY A 126 9.21 6.39 19.60
N SER A 127 8.28 6.14 20.54
CA SER A 127 8.33 4.94 21.40
C SER A 127 8.06 3.64 20.65
N HIS A 128 7.44 3.72 19.48
CA HIS A 128 7.16 2.58 18.59
C HIS A 128 8.07 2.57 17.36
N GLU A 129 9.16 3.35 17.36
CA GLU A 129 10.11 3.45 16.24
C GLU A 129 9.47 3.88 14.90
N VAL A 130 8.35 4.59 14.94
CA VAL A 130 7.68 5.12 13.74
C VAL A 130 8.20 6.54 13.44
N SER A 131 9.04 6.65 12.42
CA SER A 131 9.62 7.94 12.02
C SER A 131 8.62 8.81 11.24
N ILE A 132 8.56 10.10 11.57
CA ILE A 132 7.72 11.10 10.91
C ILE A 132 8.51 11.73 9.75
N ARG A 133 7.98 11.60 8.53
CA ARG A 133 8.54 12.22 7.31
C ARG A 133 8.14 13.70 7.22
N SER A 134 6.86 13.99 7.44
CA SER A 134 6.35 15.35 7.48
C SER A 134 5.14 15.45 8.41
N MET A 135 4.89 16.67 8.87
CA MET A 135 3.74 16.98 9.72
C MET A 135 3.22 18.36 9.36
N GLU A 136 1.91 18.52 9.44
CA GLU A 136 1.22 19.81 9.36
C GLU A 136 0.21 19.92 10.51
N GLN A 137 0.07 21.14 11.05
CA GLN A 137 -0.91 21.45 12.08
C GLN A 137 -1.84 22.56 11.58
N GLU A 138 -3.13 22.29 11.60
CA GLU A 138 -4.17 23.26 11.28
C GLU A 138 -5.00 23.58 12.54
N GLY A 139 -5.12 24.86 12.89
CA GLY A 139 -5.98 25.30 13.98
C GLY A 139 -7.46 25.24 13.57
N MET A 140 -8.30 24.65 14.41
CA MET A 140 -9.75 24.54 14.24
C MET A 140 -10.50 25.19 15.42
N GLY A 141 -10.08 26.39 15.80
CA GLY A 141 -10.66 27.10 16.95
C GLY A 141 -10.11 26.57 18.28
N GLY A 142 -10.94 25.92 19.10
CA GLY A 142 -10.52 25.33 20.39
C GLY A 142 -9.82 23.97 20.28
N GLU A 143 -9.67 23.48 19.05
CA GLU A 143 -9.07 22.20 18.69
C GLU A 143 -8.06 22.41 17.57
N ALA A 144 -7.16 21.45 17.39
CA ALA A 144 -6.21 21.43 16.31
C ALA A 144 -6.25 20.10 15.59
N ARG A 145 -5.97 20.13 14.29
CA ARG A 145 -5.80 18.95 13.47
C ARG A 145 -4.31 18.75 13.20
N LEU A 146 -3.79 17.59 13.54
CA LEU A 146 -2.43 17.18 13.21
C LEU A 146 -2.49 16.17 12.06
N VAL A 147 -1.82 16.50 10.97
CA VAL A 147 -1.66 15.63 9.82
C VAL A 147 -0.21 15.15 9.77
N PHE A 148 0.00 13.84 9.67
CA PHE A 148 1.32 13.24 9.62
C PHE A 148 1.47 12.40 8.36
N ILE A 149 2.67 12.42 7.79
CA ILE A 149 3.15 11.39 6.85
C ILE A 149 4.36 10.73 7.50
N THR A 150 4.37 9.40 7.60
CA THR A 150 5.48 8.64 8.17
C THR A 150 6.46 8.20 7.09
N HIS A 151 7.69 7.84 7.49
CA HIS A 151 8.51 6.93 6.69
C HIS A 151 7.93 5.50 6.73
N GLY A 152 8.59 4.56 6.05
CA GLY A 152 8.22 3.15 6.09
C GLY A 152 8.29 2.60 7.52
N ALA A 153 7.17 2.07 8.00
CA ALA A 153 7.08 1.40 9.30
C ALA A 153 6.33 0.06 9.14
N ARG A 154 6.65 -0.93 10.01
CA ARG A 154 5.89 -2.18 10.04
C ARG A 154 4.48 -1.90 10.54
N GLU A 155 3.50 -2.60 10.00
CA GLU A 155 2.10 -2.36 10.33
C GLU A 155 1.79 -2.59 11.82
N ARG A 156 2.44 -3.56 12.47
CA ARG A 156 2.29 -3.80 13.90
C ARG A 156 2.71 -2.58 14.76
N ASP A 157 3.79 -1.91 14.38
CA ASP A 157 4.36 -0.78 15.12
C ASP A 157 3.46 0.44 14.96
N LEU A 158 2.92 0.65 13.75
CA LEU A 158 1.88 1.65 13.54
C LEU A 158 0.61 1.33 14.34
N ARG A 159 0.15 0.08 14.34
CA ARG A 159 -1.05 -0.31 15.10
C ARG A 159 -0.88 -0.06 16.60
N ALA A 160 0.29 -0.34 17.15
CA ALA A 160 0.63 -0.03 18.53
C ALA A 160 0.65 1.50 18.77
N THR A 161 1.27 2.26 17.87
CA THR A 161 1.24 3.74 17.89
C THR A 161 -0.20 4.26 17.92
N LEU A 162 -1.09 3.76 17.06
CA LEU A 162 -2.49 4.16 17.00
C LEU A 162 -3.26 3.82 18.29
N ALA A 163 -2.96 2.68 18.93
CA ALA A 163 -3.57 2.30 20.18
C ALA A 163 -3.18 3.28 21.31
N ASP A 164 -1.89 3.62 21.40
CA ASP A 164 -1.38 4.54 22.42
C ASP A 164 -1.83 5.98 22.17
N LEU A 165 -1.87 6.42 20.91
CA LEU A 165 -2.42 7.73 20.55
C LEU A 165 -3.88 7.88 21.00
N ARG A 166 -4.70 6.84 20.86
CA ARG A 166 -6.10 6.84 21.33
C ARG A 166 -6.22 6.92 22.85
N SER A 167 -5.15 6.57 23.58
CA SER A 167 -5.13 6.64 25.05
C SER A 167 -4.67 8.00 25.60
N LEU A 168 -4.13 8.88 24.75
CA LEU A 168 -3.68 10.21 25.18
C LEU A 168 -4.88 11.13 25.44
N ASP A 169 -4.94 11.73 26.63
CA ASP A 169 -5.99 12.71 27.03
C ASP A 169 -6.13 13.88 26.06
N ALA A 170 -5.05 14.23 25.36
CA ALA A 170 -5.03 15.32 24.39
C ALA A 170 -5.65 14.96 23.03
N VAL A 171 -5.77 13.66 22.71
CA VAL A 171 -6.29 13.18 21.44
C VAL A 171 -7.81 13.02 21.56
N ARG A 172 -8.54 13.69 20.68
CA ARG A 172 -10.02 13.62 20.61
C ARG A 172 -10.47 12.48 19.72
N ALA A 173 -9.84 12.37 18.56
CA ALA A 173 -10.10 11.32 17.60
C ALA A 173 -8.87 11.03 16.74
N VAL A 174 -8.71 9.76 16.38
CA VAL A 174 -7.86 9.37 15.26
C VAL A 174 -8.77 9.24 14.05
N GLY A 175 -8.60 10.14 13.09
CA GLY A 175 -9.38 10.18 11.86
C GLY A 175 -8.89 9.16 10.82
N SER A 176 -8.70 9.62 9.59
CA SER A 176 -8.26 8.76 8.49
C SER A 176 -6.82 8.29 8.67
N VAL A 177 -6.62 6.97 8.52
CA VAL A 177 -5.31 6.35 8.38
C VAL A 177 -5.27 5.67 7.01
N LEU A 178 -4.36 6.12 6.16
CA LEU A 178 -4.22 5.62 4.80
C LEU A 178 -2.76 5.27 4.55
N ARG A 179 -2.50 4.17 3.84
CA ARG A 179 -1.13 3.87 3.37
C ARG A 179 -0.75 4.85 2.26
N VAL A 180 0.54 5.07 2.10
CA VAL A 180 1.15 5.87 1.02
C VAL A 180 2.10 4.96 0.26
N ILE A 181 2.06 5.02 -1.07
CA ILE A 181 3.08 4.40 -1.94
C ILE A 181 3.89 5.47 -2.63
N GLY A 182 5.12 5.14 -3.03
CA GLY A 182 6.08 6.10 -3.56
C GLY A 182 6.76 6.91 -2.46
N ASP A 183 7.91 7.48 -2.80
CA ASP A 183 8.68 8.37 -1.93
C ASP A 183 8.37 9.85 -2.19
#